data_AF-A0A401FXK6-F1
#
_entry.id   AF-A0A401FXK6-F1
#
_cell.length_a   1.000
_cell.length_b   1.000
_cell.length_c   1.000
_cell.angle_alpha   90.00
_cell.angle_beta   90.00
_cell.angle_gamma   90.00
#
_symmetry.space_group_name_H-M   'P 1'
#
loop_
_entity.id
_entity.type
_entity.pdbx_description
1 polymer ?
#
loop_
_entity_poly.entity_id
_entity_poly.type
_entity_poly.pdbx_seq_one_letter_code
_entity_poly.pdbx_strand_id
1 'polypeptide(L)' 'MATWVSYIEKHKSEIINYELRKPVGKTIGSGRVEKACDQVVGFRQKKKGMSRGKVGSRALATLKIAELNGHWDIFEK' A
#
# COMPACT_ATOMS: atom_id res chain seq x y z
N MET A 1 -19.23 17.56 14.25
CA MET A 1 -18.58 16.25 14.44
C MET A 1 -19.09 15.31 13.36
N ALA A 2 -18.27 14.95 12.37
CA ALA A 2 -18.68 13.96 11.37
C ALA A 2 -18.77 12.60 12.08
N THR A 3 -19.96 12.00 12.08
CA THR A 3 -20.19 10.67 12.65
C THR A 3 -19.72 9.61 11.66
N TRP A 4 -19.42 8.42 12.17
CA TRP A 4 -19.04 7.27 11.34
C TRP A 4 -20.09 6.98 10.26
N VAL A 5 -21.37 7.19 10.58
CA VAL A 5 -22.51 7.02 9.66
C VAL A 5 -22.42 7.98 8.49
N SER A 6 -22.18 9.28 8.71
CA SER A 6 -22.11 10.25 7.61
C SER A 6 -20.90 10.03 6.70
N TYR A 7 -19.80 9.50 7.24
CA TYR A 7 -18.65 9.08 6.43
C TYR A 7 -19.00 7.89 5.53
N ILE A 8 -19.63 6.84 6.07
CA ILE A 8 -20.01 5.66 5.30
C ILE A 8 -21.03 6.00 4.22
N GLU A 9 -22.03 6.85 4.52
CA GLU A 9 -23.02 7.29 3.53
C GLU A 9 -22.37 8.06 2.37
N LYS A 10 -21.47 9.00 2.70
CA LYS A 10 -20.75 9.80 1.70
C LYS A 10 -19.88 8.95 0.77
N HIS A 11 -19.23 7.92 1.31
CA HIS A 11 -18.27 7.09 0.58
C HIS A 11 -18.86 5.74 0.14
N LYS A 12 -20.18 5.55 0.22
CA LYS A 12 -20.86 4.29 -0.09
C LYS A 12 -20.51 3.72 -1.47
N SER A 13 -20.31 4.59 -2.46
CA SER A 13 -19.93 4.20 -3.83
C SER A 13 -18.48 3.74 -3.96
N GLU A 14 -17.59 4.18 -3.06
CA GLU A 14 -16.17 3.81 -3.02
C GLU A 14 -15.93 2.52 -2.22
N ILE A 15 -16.83 2.21 -1.28
CA ILE A 15 -16.74 1.01 -0.45
C ILE A 15 -16.98 -0.23 -1.30
N ILE A 16 -16.03 -1.16 -1.24
CA ILE A 16 -16.07 -2.41 -2.00
C ILE A 16 -17.26 -3.26 -1.57
N ASN A 17 -18.09 -3.65 -2.54
CA ASN A 17 -19.14 -4.65 -2.32
C ASN A 17 -18.53 -6.06 -2.26
N TYR A 18 -18.30 -6.56 -1.04
CA TYR A 18 -17.73 -7.88 -0.80
C TYR A 18 -18.68 -9.04 -1.16
N GLU A 19 -20.00 -8.83 -1.05
CA GLU A 19 -20.99 -9.83 -1.40
C GLU A 19 -20.95 -10.15 -2.89
N LEU A 20 -20.75 -9.14 -3.74
CA LEU A 20 -20.56 -9.32 -5.18
C LEU A 20 -19.16 -9.84 -5.54
N ARG A 21 -18.12 -9.49 -4.78
CA ARG A 21 -16.73 -9.91 -5.06
C ARG A 21 -16.42 -11.36 -4.74
N LYS A 22 -16.99 -11.90 -3.65
CA LYS A 22 -16.80 -13.29 -3.22
C LYS A 22 -17.15 -14.33 -4.31
N PRO A 23 -18.34 -14.31 -4.93
CA PRO A 23 -18.72 -15.33 -5.91
C PRO A 23 -17.90 -15.27 -7.19
N VAL A 24 -17.37 -14.11 -7.57
CA VAL A 24 -16.48 -13.95 -8.75
C VAL A 24 -15.01 -14.27 -8.44
N GLY A 25 -14.72 -14.84 -7.26
CA GLY A 25 -13.37 -15.26 -6.88
C GLY A 25 -12.37 -14.12 -6.70
N LYS A 26 -12.83 -12.86 -6.60
CA LYS A 26 -11.94 -11.71 -6.42
C LYS A 26 -11.43 -11.69 -4.99
N THR A 27 -10.13 -11.42 -4.82
CA THR A 27 -9.53 -11.29 -3.48
C THR A 27 -10.24 -10.18 -2.70
N ILE A 28 -10.61 -10.50 -1.46
CA ILE A 28 -11.29 -9.60 -0.51
C ILE A 28 -10.39 -9.17 0.65
N GLY A 29 -9.26 -9.84 0.86
CA GLY A 29 -8.32 -9.54 1.94
C GLY A 29 -7.29 -8.49 1.55
N SER A 30 -6.92 -7.65 2.51
CA SER A 30 -5.87 -6.62 2.39
C SER A 30 -4.45 -7.17 2.52
N GLY A 31 -4.27 -8.43 2.92
CA GLY A 31 -2.97 -8.98 3.30
C GLY A 31 -1.85 -8.82 2.25
N ARG A 32 -2.19 -8.86 0.95
CA ARG A 32 -1.22 -8.59 -0.13
C ARG A 32 -0.70 -7.14 -0.10
N VAL A 33 -1.60 -6.18 0.09
CA VAL A 33 -1.28 -4.76 0.18
C VAL A 33 -0.54 -4.45 1.49
N GLU A 34 -0.98 -5.05 2.59
CA GLU A 34 -0.31 -4.91 3.89
C GLU A 34 1.12 -5.45 3.85
N LYS A 35 1.33 -6.62 3.22
CA LYS A 35 2.66 -7.19 3.07
C LYS A 35 3.55 -6.36 2.15
N ALA A 36 3.01 -5.82 1.05
CA ALA A 36 3.74 -4.90 0.19
C ALA A 36 4.18 -3.64 0.97
N CYS A 37 3.29 -3.06 1.79
CA CYS A 37 3.63 -1.92 2.64
C CYS A 37 4.72 -2.27 3.67
N ASP A 38 4.63 -3.45 4.30
CA ASP A 38 5.65 -3.95 5.22
C ASP A 38 7.03 -4.09 4.55
N GLN A 39 7.09 -4.69 3.35
CA GLN A 39 8.34 -4.91 2.62
C GLN A 39 8.96 -3.60 2.07
N VAL A 40 8.14 -2.72 1.52
CA VAL A 40 8.62 -1.48 0.86
C VAL A 40 8.93 -0.39 1.87
N VAL A 41 8.08 -0.23 2.89
CA VAL A 41 8.15 0.90 3.84
C VAL A 41 8.53 0.41 5.23
N GLY A 42 7.80 -0.57 5.76
CA GLY A 42 7.89 -1.00 7.16
C GLY A 42 9.30 -1.43 7.57
N PHE A 43 9.87 -2.39 6.84
CA PHE A 43 11.17 -3.00 7.12
C PHE A 43 12.30 -1.98 7.25
N ARG A 44 12.22 -0.89 6.49
CA ARG A 44 13.25 0.15 6.37
C ARG A 44 12.83 1.51 6.92
N GLN A 45 11.68 1.69 7.55
CA GLN A 45 11.33 2.99 8.14
C GLN A 45 10.94 2.89 9.62
N LYS A 46 10.54 1.70 10.07
CA LYS A 46 10.08 1.47 11.44
C LYS A 46 11.19 1.02 12.40
N LYS A 47 12.39 0.68 11.91
CA LYS A 47 13.54 0.36 12.77
C LYS A 47 14.16 1.63 13.41
N LYS A 48 14.77 1.49 14.59
CA LYS A 48 15.39 2.61 15.32
C LYS A 48 16.57 3.20 14.52
N GLY A 49 16.74 4.54 14.56
CA GLY A 49 17.92 5.22 14.02
C GLY A 49 17.87 5.64 12.54
N MET A 50 16.73 5.53 11.84
CA MET A 50 16.66 5.93 10.43
C MET A 50 16.27 7.40 10.22
N SER A 51 17.02 8.08 9.37
CA SER A 51 16.72 9.44 8.87
C SER A 51 15.54 9.38 7.89
N ARG A 52 14.52 10.22 8.12
CA ARG A 52 13.18 10.16 7.49
C ARG A 52 12.89 11.35 6.58
N GLY A 53 13.85 11.75 5.75
CA GLY A 53 13.58 12.75 4.73
C GLY A 53 12.47 12.27 3.78
N LYS A 54 11.45 13.09 3.53
CA LYS A 54 10.32 12.75 2.63
C LYS A 54 10.81 12.29 1.25
N VAL A 55 11.82 12.98 0.70
CA VAL A 55 12.43 12.66 -0.60
C VAL A 55 13.16 11.33 -0.54
N GLY A 56 14.04 11.12 0.43
CA GLY A 56 14.79 9.87 0.58
C GLY A 56 13.87 8.67 0.83
N SER A 57 12.87 8.82 1.69
CA SER A 57 11.84 7.80 1.95
C SER A 57 11.14 7.36 0.67
N ARG A 58 10.73 8.31 -0.18
CA ARG A 58 10.10 8.01 -1.46
C ARG A 58 11.05 7.34 -2.44
N ALA A 59 12.26 7.90 -2.63
CA ALA A 59 13.24 7.36 -3.58
C ALA A 59 13.60 5.90 -3.25
N LEU A 60 13.82 5.61 -1.97
CA LEU A 60 14.19 4.28 -1.50
C LEU A 60 13.02 3.28 -1.60
N ALA A 61 11.78 3.74 -1.36
CA ALA A 61 10.60 2.93 -1.62
C ALA A 61 10.48 2.58 -3.12
N THR A 62 10.73 3.54 -4.02
CA THR A 62 10.72 3.31 -5.46
C THR A 62 11.76 2.29 -5.90
N LEU A 63 13.00 2.39 -5.41
CA LEU A 63 14.04 1.40 -5.69
C LEU A 63 13.65 0.02 -5.18
N LYS A 64 13.09 -0.08 -3.97
CA LYS A 64 12.65 -1.37 -3.41
C LYS A 64 11.50 -1.99 -4.22
N ILE A 65 10.59 -1.17 -4.74
CA ILE A 65 9.51 -1.63 -5.63
C ILE A 65 10.10 -2.22 -6.90
N ALA A 66 11.05 -1.55 -7.54
CA ALA A 66 11.67 -2.06 -8.76
C ALA A 66 12.42 -3.37 -8.52
N GLU A 67 13.18 -3.47 -7.43
CA GLU A 67 13.84 -4.72 -7.01
C GLU A 67 12.83 -5.86 -6.82
N LEU A 68 11.73 -5.63 -6.08
CA LEU A 68 10.73 -6.66 -5.80
C LEU A 68 9.94 -7.11 -7.03
N ASN A 69 9.86 -6.27 -8.07
CA ASN A 69 9.21 -6.61 -9.33
C ASN A 69 10.20 -7.09 -10.41
N GLY A 70 11.50 -7.19 -10.10
CA GLY A 70 12.52 -7.60 -11.07
C GLY A 70 12.74 -6.60 -12.20
N HIS A 71 12.55 -5.31 -11.92
CA HIS A 71 12.63 -4.20 -12.88
C HIS A 71 13.87 -3.31 -12.60
N TRP A 72 14.97 -3.90 -12.15
CA TRP A 72 16.16 -3.14 -11.74
C TRP A 72 16.84 -2.47 -12.94
N ASP A 73 16.83 -3.18 -14.07
CA ASP A 73 17.24 -2.80 -15.42
C ASP A 73 16.66 -1.46 -15.92
N ILE A 74 15.54 -0.99 -15.35
CA ILE A 74 14.98 0.35 -15.66
C ILE A 74 15.94 1.48 -15.23
N PHE A 75 16.86 1.22 -14.29
CA PHE A 75 17.82 2.19 -13.77
C PHE A 75 19.25 2.05 -14.32
N GLU A 76 19.54 1.05 -15.16
CA GLU A 76 20.90 0.76 -15.67
C GLU A 76 21.29 1.54 -16.94
N LYS A 77 20.81 2.78 -17.11
CA LYS A 77 21.20 3.65 -18.23
C LYS A 77 22.13 4.77 -17.82
#